data_AF-D6SQI0-F1
#
_entry.id   AF-D6SQI0-F1
#
_cell.length_a   1.000
_cell.length_b   1.000
_cell.length_c   1.000
_cell.angle_alpha   90.00
_cell.angle_beta   90.00
_cell.angle_gamma   90.00
#
_symmetry.space_group_name_H-M   'P 1'
#
loop_
_entity.id
_entity.type
_entity.pdbx_description
1 polymer ?
#
loop_
_entity_poly.entity_id
_entity_poly.type
_entity_poly.pdbx_seq_one_letter_code
_entity_poly.pdbx_strand_id
1 'polypeptide(L)' 'MLNEKFLSDLEKYIKSGELEEDFEWSSEERRMEILDYLERLMDLAEAADETATRIIFKNTGLGQMFDSGKNDEKG' A
#
# COMPACT_ATOMS: atom_id res chain seq x y z
N MET A 1 -7.46 12.83 8.37
CA MET A 1 -6.03 12.56 8.67
C MET A 1 -5.88 11.06 8.79
N LEU A 2 -4.80 10.50 8.21
CA LEU A 2 -4.39 9.12 8.49
C LEU A 2 -4.25 8.95 10.01
N ASN A 3 -5.03 8.05 10.59
CA ASN A 3 -4.98 7.66 11.99
C ASN A 3 -5.43 6.21 12.12
N GLU A 4 -5.17 5.60 13.28
CA GLU A 4 -5.49 4.20 13.55
C GLU A 4 -6.98 3.89 13.34
N LYS A 5 -7.86 4.82 13.69
CA LYS A 5 -9.31 4.64 13.50
C LYS A 5 -9.65 4.49 12.02
N PHE A 6 -9.11 5.35 11.16
CA PHE A 6 -9.35 5.29 9.73
C PHE A 6 -8.85 3.98 9.11
N LEU A 7 -7.65 3.54 9.49
CA LEU A 7 -7.10 2.26 9.02
C LEU A 7 -7.93 1.07 9.50
N SER A 8 -8.38 1.10 10.76
CA SER A 8 -9.25 0.05 11.32
C SER A 8 -10.61 0.00 10.65
N ASP A 9 -11.22 1.15 10.37
CA ASP A 9 -12.51 1.22 9.67
C ASP A 9 -12.37 0.68 8.24
N LEU A 10 -11.30 1.05 7.53
CA LEU A 10 -11.01 0.54 6.18
C LEU A 10 -10.75 -0.97 6.18
N GLU A 11 -9.93 -1.46 7.12
CA GLU A 11 -9.65 -2.89 7.27
C GLU A 11 -10.95 -3.67 7.55
N LYS A 12 -11.80 -3.15 8.43
CA LYS A 12 -13.10 -3.77 8.72
C LYS A 12 -13.96 -3.81 7.46
N TYR A 13 -14.08 -2.70 6.73
CA TYR A 13 -14.89 -2.64 5.51
C TYR A 13 -14.45 -3.69 4.49
N ILE A 14 -13.14 -3.80 4.23
CA ILE A 14 -12.58 -4.79 3.29
C ILE A 14 -12.74 -6.24 3.78
N LYS A 15 -12.61 -6.51 5.09
CA LYS A 15 -12.64 -7.89 5.62
C LYS A 15 -14.03 -8.39 6.00
N SER A 16 -15.02 -7.51 6.08
CA SER A 16 -16.35 -7.82 6.61
C SER A 16 -17.31 -8.45 5.60
N GLY A 17 -17.01 -8.39 4.30
CA GLY A 17 -17.95 -8.73 3.24
C GLY A 17 -18.82 -7.54 2.79
N GLU A 18 -18.80 -6.42 3.52
CA GLU A 18 -19.59 -5.23 3.19
C GLU A 18 -19.21 -4.64 1.82
N LEU A 19 -17.92 -4.69 1.45
CA LEU A 19 -17.45 -4.21 0.15
C LEU A 19 -17.95 -5.09 -1.01
N GLU A 20 -17.96 -6.41 -0.83
CA GLU A 20 -18.47 -7.36 -1.83
C GLU A 20 -19.98 -7.20 -2.03
N GLU A 21 -20.73 -7.00 -0.95
CA GLU A 21 -22.17 -6.67 -1.03
C GLU A 21 -22.39 -5.34 -1.76
N ASP A 22 -21.65 -4.30 -1.39
CA ASP A 22 -21.73 -2.99 -2.05
C ASP A 22 -21.43 -3.11 -3.56
N PHE A 23 -20.44 -3.92 -3.92
CA PHE A 23 -20.11 -4.20 -5.31
C PHE A 23 -21.25 -4.93 -6.03
N GLU A 24 -21.83 -5.97 -5.43
CA GLU A 24 -22.92 -6.76 -6.01
C GLU A 24 -24.16 -5.90 -6.29
N TRP A 25 -24.51 -4.98 -5.40
CA TRP A 25 -25.72 -4.17 -5.54
C TRP A 25 -25.50 -2.82 -6.24
N SER A 26 -24.27 -2.52 -6.64
CA SER A 26 -23.91 -1.28 -7.34
C SER A 26 -24.19 -1.28 -8.84
N SER A 27 -24.34 -0.09 -9.41
CA SER A 27 -24.32 0.13 -10.86
C SER A 27 -22.96 -0.25 -11.45
N GLU A 28 -22.90 -0.48 -12.76
CA GLU A 28 -21.64 -0.80 -13.46
C GLU A 28 -20.57 0.28 -13.26
N GLU A 29 -20.93 1.56 -13.39
CA GLU A 29 -20.03 2.69 -13.13
C GLU A 29 -19.45 2.62 -11.71
N ARG A 30 -20.31 2.41 -10.71
CA ARG A 30 -19.88 2.34 -9.31
C ARG A 30 -19.02 1.11 -9.03
N ARG A 31 -19.28 -0.02 -9.69
CA ARG A 31 -18.42 -1.21 -9.62
C ARG A 31 -17.02 -0.91 -10.15
N MET A 32 -16.90 -0.20 -11.27
CA MET A 32 -15.61 0.21 -11.81
C MET A 32 -14.86 1.12 -10.83
N GLU A 33 -15.53 2.10 -10.23
CA GLU A 33 -14.93 2.95 -9.19
C GLU A 33 -14.41 2.14 -7.99
N ILE A 34 -15.17 1.13 -7.55
CA ILE A 34 -14.75 0.24 -6.46
C ILE A 34 -13.47 -0.52 -6.83
N LEU A 35 -13.39 -1.04 -8.06
CA LEU A 35 -12.18 -1.73 -8.54
C LEU A 35 -10.98 -0.79 -8.60
N ASP A 36 -11.17 0.43 -9.11
CA ASP A 36 -10.11 1.44 -9.16
C ASP A 36 -9.60 1.80 -7.75
N TYR A 37 -10.50 1.88 -6.75
CA TYR A 37 -10.09 2.10 -5.36
C TYR A 37 -9.30 0.92 -4.79
N LEU A 38 -9.70 -0.31 -5.08
CA LEU A 38 -8.98 -1.51 -4.65
C LEU A 38 -7.58 -1.56 -5.28
N GLU A 39 -7.46 -1.30 -6.57
CA GLU A 39 -6.16 -1.20 -7.26
C GLU A 39 -5.28 -0.15 -6.60
N ARG A 40 -5.83 1.05 -6.34
CA ARG A 40 -5.08 2.12 -5.68
C ARG A 40 -4.62 1.76 -4.27
N LEU A 41 -5.42 0.99 -3.53
CA LEU A 41 -5.05 0.49 -2.20
C LEU A 41 -3.91 -0.53 -2.27
N MET A 42 -3.89 -1.39 -3.29
CA MET A 42 -2.80 -2.32 -3.54
C MET A 42 -1.48 -1.58 -3.83
N ASP A 43 -1.49 -0.58 -4.70
CA ASP A 43 -0.32 0.27 -4.97
C ASP A 43 0.21 0.96 -3.70
N LEU A 44 -0.72 1.44 -2.85
CA LEU A 44 -0.36 2.08 -1.59
C LEU A 44 0.28 1.09 -0.62
N ALA A 45 -0.20 -0.15 -0.57
CA ALA A 45 0.38 -1.21 0.26
C ALA A 45 1.79 -1.57 -0.20
N GLU A 46 2.02 -1.69 -1.51
CA GLU A 46 3.37 -1.92 -2.07
C GLU A 46 4.31 -0.75 -1.73
N ALA A 47 3.89 0.49 -1.95
CA ALA A 47 4.69 1.66 -1.60
C ALA A 47 5.00 1.75 -0.09
N ALA A 48 4.06 1.32 0.76
CA ALA A 48 4.27 1.24 2.20
C ALA A 48 5.30 0.17 2.57
N ASP A 49 5.24 -1.01 1.95
CA ASP A 49 6.21 -2.10 2.16
C ASP A 49 7.62 -1.69 1.73
N GLU A 50 7.78 -1.11 0.53
CA GLU A 50 9.07 -0.60 0.09
C GLU A 50 9.62 0.46 1.04
N THR A 51 8.74 1.34 1.53
CA THR A 51 9.12 2.38 2.49
C THR A 51 9.56 1.76 3.81
N ALA A 52 8.83 0.77 4.33
CA ALA A 52 9.18 0.05 5.54
C ALA A 52 10.53 -0.65 5.38
N THR A 53 10.74 -1.35 4.26
CA THR A 53 12.01 -1.99 3.89
C THR A 53 13.14 -0.95 3.91
N ARG A 54 12.98 0.19 3.22
CA ARG A 54 14.00 1.25 3.23
C ARG A 54 14.29 1.75 4.64
N ILE A 55 13.27 1.98 5.47
CA ILE A 55 13.43 2.45 6.85
C ILE A 55 14.19 1.43 7.71
N ILE A 56 13.81 0.17 7.64
CA ILE A 56 14.43 -0.93 8.41
C ILE A 56 15.90 -1.06 8.03
N PHE A 57 16.21 -1.02 6.73
CA PHE A 57 17.57 -1.27 6.26
C PHE A 57 18.48 -0.04 6.29
N LYS A 58 17.96 1.20 6.34
CA LYS A 58 18.73 2.46 6.25
C LYS A 58 19.90 2.58 7.24
N ASN A 59 19.84 1.95 8.42
CA ASN A 59 20.90 2.00 9.44
C ASN A 59 21.57 0.64 9.70
N THR A 60 21.30 -0.36 8.86
CA THR A 60 21.95 -1.68 8.95
C THR A 60 23.20 -1.72 8.08
N GLY A 61 24.20 -2.55 8.44
CA GLY A 61 25.39 -2.76 7.61
C GLY A 61 25.05 -3.23 6.18
N LEU A 62 23.90 -3.88 6.00
CA LEU A 62 23.36 -4.30 4.71
C LEU A 62 22.84 -3.10 3.89
N GLY A 63 22.21 -2.11 4.53
CA GLY A 63 21.83 -0.84 3.89
C GLY A 63 23.02 0.02 3.46
N GLN A 64 24.10 0.02 4.25
CA GLN A 64 25.34 0.71 3.87
C GLN A 64 26.05 0.07 2.66
N MET A 65 25.96 -1.26 2.50
CA MET A 65 26.46 -1.95 1.30
C MET A 65 25.63 -1.63 0.05
N PHE A 66 24.30 -1.57 0.17
CA PHE A 66 23.41 -1.16 -0.93
C PHE A 66 23.61 0.30 -1.36
N ASP A 67 23.92 1.19 -0.42
CA ASP A 67 24.18 2.61 -0.71
C ASP A 67 25.58 2.83 -1.32
N SER A 68 26.58 2.05 -0.87
CA SER A 68 27.94 2.11 -1.43
C SER A 68 28.01 1.61 -2.88
N GLY A 69 27.22 0.61 -3.25
CA GLY A 69 27.18 0.09 -4.64
C GLY A 69 26.56 1.02 -5.68
N LYS A 70 25.82 2.07 -5.27
CA LYS A 70 25.27 3.08 -6.20
C LYS A 70 26.25 4.19 -6.56
N ASN A 71 27.32 4.38 -5.78
CA ASN A 71 28.32 5.42 -6.06
C ASN A 71 29.38 5.00 -7.08
N ASP A 72 29.52 3.70 -7.35
CA ASP A 72 30.53 3.16 -8.27
C ASP A 72 30.10 3.18 -9.76
N GLU A 73 28.82 3.45 -10.07
CA GLU A 73 28.32 3.58 -11.46
C GLU A 73 28.46 5.02 -12.03
N LYS A 74 29.06 5.95 -11.29
CA LYS A 74 29.40 7.31 -11.74
C LYS A 74 30.91 7.60 -11.71
N GLY A 75 31.73 6.57 -11.93
CA GLY A 75 33.18 6.67 -12.12
C GLY A 75 33.60 6.46 -13.56
#